data_AF-A0A5B1LN35-F1
#
_entry.id   AF-A0A5B1LN35-F1
#
_cell.length_a   1.000
_cell.length_b   1.000
_cell.length_c   1.000
_cell.angle_alpha   90.00
_cell.angle_beta   90.00
_cell.angle_gamma   90.00
#
_symmetry.space_group_name_H-M   'P 1'
#
loop_
_entity.id
_entity.type
_entity.pdbx_description
1 polymer ?
#
loop_
_entity_poly.entity_id
_entity_poly.type
_entity_poly.pdbx_seq_one_letter_code
_entity_poly.pdbx_strand_id
1 'polypeptide(L)'
;MADVVLSERVAAAGLDDRVEVVSSGTGDWHVGDPMDRRAAALLTREGYDASAHRAQQVQRSWLDDCDLLLAMDRANLRDLRALGAKAGSVVDPERVRLFRDFDPLEPGTEVPDPYYGGDAGFRDVLAMVERTSDALIDALVRVV
;
A
#
# COMPACT_ATOMS: atom_id res chain seq x y z
N MET A 1 -3.55 -6.23 0.42
CA MET A 1 -3.32 -6.50 -1.02
C MET A 1 -2.07 -5.79 -1.50
N ALA A 2 -1.98 -4.46 -1.43
CA ALA A 2 -0.80 -3.70 -1.87
C ALA A 2 0.53 -4.20 -1.30
N ASP A 3 0.60 -4.48 0.02
CA ASP A 3 1.77 -5.09 0.66
C ASP A 3 2.26 -6.34 -0.06
N VAL A 4 1.38 -7.36 -0.13
CA VAL A 4 1.70 -8.66 -0.72
C VAL A 4 2.15 -8.53 -2.18
N VAL A 5 1.40 -7.78 -2.98
CA VAL A 5 1.69 -7.63 -4.41
C VAL A 5 2.98 -6.86 -4.62
N LEU A 6 3.18 -5.72 -3.94
CA LEU A 6 4.38 -4.90 -4.12
C LEU A 6 5.63 -5.62 -3.60
N SER A 7 5.55 -6.29 -2.45
CA SER A 7 6.64 -7.10 -1.90
C SER A 7 7.07 -8.20 -2.87
N GLU A 8 6.10 -8.92 -3.47
CA GLU A 8 6.41 -9.94 -4.49
C GLU A 8 7.06 -9.33 -5.74
N ARG A 9 6.57 -8.17 -6.20
CA ARG A 9 7.13 -7.47 -7.37
C ARG A 9 8.55 -6.95 -7.12
N VAL A 10 8.83 -6.44 -5.92
CA VAL A 10 10.19 -6.05 -5.49
C VAL A 10 11.14 -7.25 -5.54
N ALA A 11 10.73 -8.38 -4.96
CA ALA A 11 11.54 -9.60 -4.97
C ALA A 11 11.73 -10.16 -6.39
N ALA A 12 10.68 -10.18 -7.21
CA ALA A 12 10.76 -10.64 -8.60
C ALA A 12 11.68 -9.76 -9.47
N ALA A 13 11.81 -8.48 -9.14
CA ALA A 13 12.75 -7.55 -9.77
C ALA A 13 14.19 -7.64 -9.23
N GLY A 14 14.43 -8.45 -8.18
CA GLY A 14 15.73 -8.57 -7.53
C GLY A 14 16.14 -7.30 -6.76
N LEU A 15 15.17 -6.60 -6.18
CA LEU A 15 15.35 -5.36 -5.44
C LEU A 15 15.16 -5.54 -3.92
N ASP A 16 14.94 -6.76 -3.45
CA ASP A 16 14.64 -7.09 -2.05
C ASP A 16 15.82 -6.87 -1.09
N ASP A 17 17.04 -6.67 -1.62
CA ASP A 17 18.22 -6.23 -0.85
C ASP A 17 18.27 -4.70 -0.65
N ARG A 18 17.42 -3.93 -1.34
CA ARG A 18 17.45 -2.46 -1.38
C ARG A 18 16.11 -1.81 -1.03
N VAL A 19 15.00 -2.51 -1.25
CA VAL A 19 13.65 -1.98 -1.07
C VAL A 19 12.92 -2.84 -0.05
N GLU A 20 12.59 -2.21 1.08
CA GLU A 20 11.72 -2.80 2.08
C GLU A 20 10.28 -2.32 1.86
N VAL A 21 9.32 -3.27 1.88
CA VAL A 21 7.89 -2.97 1.79
C VAL A 21 7.25 -3.33 3.11
N VAL A 22 6.57 -2.36 3.70
CA VAL A 22 5.76 -2.53 4.91
C VAL A 22 4.40 -1.91 4.70
N SER A 23 3.37 -2.43 5.39
CA SER A 23 2.02 -1.86 5.34
C SER A 23 1.40 -1.68 6.72
N SER A 24 0.45 -0.76 6.79
CA SER A 24 -0.30 -0.47 8.02
C SER A 24 -1.65 0.19 7.72
N GLY A 25 -2.55 0.13 8.69
CA GLY A 25 -3.77 0.94 8.73
C GLY A 25 -3.57 2.25 9.50
N THR A 26 -4.42 3.25 9.23
CA THR A 26 -4.40 4.52 9.99
C THR A 26 -5.09 4.41 11.36
N GLY A 27 -5.93 3.39 11.57
CA GLY A 27 -6.50 3.06 12.88
C GLY A 27 -6.05 1.69 13.40
N ASP A 28 -6.56 1.33 14.57
CA ASP A 28 -6.10 0.19 15.40
C ASP A 28 -7.05 -1.02 15.42
N TRP A 29 -8.19 -0.95 14.71
CA TRP A 29 -9.28 -1.93 14.80
C TRP A 29 -8.90 -3.39 14.47
N HIS A 30 -7.86 -3.59 13.66
CA HIS A 30 -7.46 -4.90 13.16
C HIS A 30 -6.02 -5.28 13.54
N VAL A 31 -5.39 -4.58 14.49
CA VAL A 31 -3.98 -4.84 14.83
C VAL A 31 -3.79 -6.31 15.26
N GLY A 32 -2.87 -7.01 14.59
CA GLY A 32 -2.57 -8.42 14.79
C GLY A 32 -3.42 -9.38 13.96
N ASP A 33 -4.52 -8.92 13.36
CA ASP A 33 -5.38 -9.79 12.56
C ASP A 33 -4.72 -10.16 11.23
N PRO A 34 -5.03 -11.35 10.68
CA PRO A 34 -4.69 -11.69 9.30
C PRO A 34 -5.47 -10.79 8.33
N MET A 35 -5.06 -10.83 7.05
CA MET A 35 -5.80 -10.17 5.98
C MET A 35 -7.28 -10.63 5.93
N ASP A 36 -8.18 -9.72 5.51
CA ASP A 36 -9.58 -10.08 5.21
C ASP A 36 -9.64 -11.34 4.34
N ARG A 37 -10.50 -12.28 4.74
CA ARG A 37 -10.56 -13.62 4.13
C ARG A 37 -10.86 -13.58 2.62
N ARG A 38 -11.61 -12.58 2.14
CA ARG A 38 -11.95 -12.43 0.71
C ARG A 38 -10.73 -11.96 -0.07
N ALA A 39 -10.00 -10.97 0.46
CA ALA A 39 -8.73 -10.54 -0.12
C ALA A 39 -7.70 -11.68 -0.11
N ALA A 40 -7.57 -12.40 0.99
CA ALA A 40 -6.65 -13.53 1.10
C ALA A 40 -6.99 -14.65 0.10
N ALA A 41 -8.26 -15.05 0.01
CA ALA A 41 -8.71 -16.06 -0.93
C ALA A 41 -8.49 -15.65 -2.40
N LEU A 42 -8.72 -14.37 -2.72
CA LEU A 42 -8.44 -13.83 -4.04
C LEU A 42 -6.93 -13.88 -4.35
N LEU A 43 -6.09 -13.32 -3.47
CA LEU A 43 -4.64 -13.30 -3.66
C LEU A 43 -4.07 -14.72 -3.84
N THR A 44 -4.47 -15.67 -3.00
CA THR A 44 -4.03 -17.06 -3.12
C THR A 44 -4.47 -17.69 -4.45
N ARG A 45 -5.68 -17.37 -4.95
CA ARG A 45 -6.14 -17.86 -6.25
C ARG A 45 -5.30 -17.29 -7.40
N GLU A 46 -4.86 -16.05 -7.30
CA GLU A 46 -4.01 -15.39 -8.30
C GLU A 46 -2.51 -15.70 -8.12
N GLY A 47 -2.14 -16.58 -7.18
CA GLY A 47 -0.77 -17.10 -7.01
C GLY A 47 0.06 -16.43 -5.92
N TYR A 48 -0.48 -15.46 -5.20
CA TYR A 48 0.21 -14.74 -4.13
C TYR A 48 0.12 -15.45 -2.77
N ASP A 49 1.17 -15.33 -1.93
CA ASP A 49 1.10 -15.73 -0.53
C ASP A 49 0.46 -14.63 0.34
N ALA A 50 -0.79 -14.85 0.75
CA ALA A 50 -1.51 -13.95 1.65
C ALA A 50 -1.33 -14.27 3.14
N SER A 51 -0.63 -15.36 3.49
CA SER A 51 -0.62 -15.92 4.84
C SER A 51 0.29 -15.17 5.83
N ALA A 52 1.32 -14.50 5.32
CA ALA A 52 2.29 -13.78 6.13
C ALA A 52 1.77 -12.42 6.63
N HIS A 53 0.89 -11.75 5.87
CA HIS A 53 0.41 -10.41 6.19
C HIS A 53 -0.29 -10.35 7.56
N ARG A 54 0.08 -9.36 8.37
CA ARG A 54 -0.61 -9.00 9.62
C ARG A 54 -0.90 -7.52 9.63
N ALA A 55 -2.14 -7.18 9.97
CA ALA A 55 -2.53 -5.79 10.13
C ALA A 55 -1.79 -5.19 11.34
N GLN A 56 -1.32 -3.96 11.15
CA GLN A 56 -0.66 -3.15 12.18
C GLN A 56 -1.05 -1.70 11.98
N GLN A 57 -0.84 -0.87 13.00
CA GLN A 57 -1.13 0.55 12.92
C GLN A 57 0.11 1.33 12.48
N VAL A 58 -0.09 2.35 11.65
CA VAL A 58 0.99 3.24 11.24
C VAL A 58 1.65 3.84 12.48
N GLN A 59 2.98 3.77 12.53
CA GLN A 59 3.74 4.39 13.59
C GLN A 59 4.15 5.79 13.16
N ARG A 60 4.24 6.69 14.13
CA ARG A 60 4.71 8.06 13.87
C ARG A 60 6.06 8.08 13.17
N SER A 61 7.00 7.24 13.61
CA SER A 61 8.38 7.26 13.09
C SER A 61 8.45 6.97 11.60
N TRP A 62 7.45 6.28 11.03
CA TRP A 62 7.40 5.98 9.59
C TRP A 62 7.35 7.23 8.72
N LEU A 63 6.86 8.36 9.23
CA LEU A 63 6.89 9.65 8.53
C LEU A 63 8.33 10.12 8.26
N ASP A 64 9.27 9.70 9.12
CA ASP A 64 10.68 10.04 9.04
C ASP A 64 11.48 8.88 8.41
N ASP A 65 11.15 7.64 8.78
CA ASP A 65 11.89 6.41 8.41
C ASP A 65 11.61 5.93 6.97
N CYS A 66 10.39 6.11 6.45
CA CYS A 66 10.03 5.59 5.12
C CYS A 66 10.31 6.63 4.04
N ASP A 67 11.09 6.29 3.01
CA ASP A 67 11.33 7.17 1.86
C ASP A 67 10.03 7.57 1.15
N LEU A 68 9.06 6.65 1.10
CA LEU A 68 7.77 6.83 0.46
C LEU A 68 6.65 6.20 1.31
N LEU A 69 5.59 6.98 1.56
CA LEU A 69 4.35 6.55 2.20
C LEU A 69 3.20 6.71 1.22
N LEU A 70 2.56 5.60 0.89
CA LEU A 70 1.53 5.52 -0.14
C LEU A 70 0.16 5.26 0.49
N ALA A 71 -0.67 6.30 0.52
CA ALA A 71 -2.05 6.24 1.01
C ALA A 71 -2.99 5.63 -0.04
N MET A 72 -3.87 4.72 0.36
CA MET A 72 -4.81 4.08 -0.56
C MET A 72 -5.92 5.05 -1.00
N ASP A 73 -6.36 5.92 -0.10
CA ASP A 73 -7.36 6.95 -0.39
C ASP A 73 -7.02 8.31 0.28
N ARG A 74 -7.83 9.34 0.02
CA ARG A 74 -7.64 10.69 0.58
C ARG A 74 -7.94 10.75 2.07
N ALA A 75 -8.74 9.85 2.61
CA ALA A 75 -8.98 9.78 4.04
C ALA A 75 -7.70 9.32 4.76
N ASN A 76 -7.06 8.24 4.29
CA ASN A 76 -5.77 7.78 4.77
C ASN A 76 -4.71 8.87 4.62
N LEU A 77 -4.64 9.54 3.46
CA LEU A 77 -3.68 10.62 3.22
C LEU A 77 -3.86 11.78 4.23
N ARG A 78 -5.11 12.18 4.49
CA ARG A 78 -5.44 13.20 5.49
C ARG A 78 -5.04 12.74 6.89
N ASP A 79 -5.28 11.48 7.24
CA ASP A 79 -4.97 10.93 8.56
C ASP A 79 -3.43 10.87 8.78
N LEU A 80 -2.66 10.47 7.77
CA LEU A 80 -1.18 10.51 7.81
C LEU A 80 -0.66 11.94 7.96
N ARG A 81 -1.24 12.91 7.24
CA ARG A 81 -0.89 14.33 7.38
C ARG A 81 -1.21 14.86 8.78
N ALA A 82 -2.35 14.47 9.34
CA ALA A 82 -2.74 14.83 10.70
C ALA A 82 -1.82 14.21 11.76
N LEU A 83 -1.35 12.97 11.53
CA LEU A 83 -0.36 12.32 12.39
C LEU A 83 0.94 13.12 12.44
N GLY A 84 1.44 13.57 11.28
CA GLY A 84 2.65 14.41 11.21
C GLY A 84 2.47 15.78 11.86
N ALA A 85 1.33 16.43 11.63
CA ALA A 85 1.03 17.72 12.27
C ALA A 85 1.02 17.62 13.81
N LYS A 86 0.41 16.57 14.37
CA LYS A 86 0.41 16.30 15.82
C LYS A 86 1.81 16.01 16.36
N ALA A 87 2.66 15.43 15.52
CA ALA A 87 4.05 15.13 15.83
C ALA A 87 4.97 16.37 15.78
N GLY A 88 4.51 17.49 15.21
CA GLY A 88 5.38 18.64 14.92
C GLY A 88 6.30 18.41 13.73
N SER A 89 6.03 17.40 12.90
CA SER A 89 6.77 17.10 11.68
C SER A 89 6.10 17.78 10.48
N VAL A 90 6.91 18.37 9.59
CA VAL A 90 6.42 18.81 8.27
C VAL A 90 6.29 17.58 7.39
N VAL A 91 5.06 17.25 7.01
CA VAL A 91 4.80 16.13 6.10
C VAL A 91 5.15 16.56 4.69
N ASP A 92 6.23 15.97 4.16
CA ASP A 92 6.69 16.22 2.80
C ASP A 92 5.67 15.66 1.80
N PRO A 93 5.03 16.50 0.95
CA PRO A 93 4.06 16.04 -0.04
C PRO A 93 4.67 15.16 -1.14
N GLU A 94 5.99 15.19 -1.34
CA GLU A 94 6.66 14.29 -2.29
C GLU A 94 6.87 12.89 -1.71
N ARG A 95 6.96 12.78 -0.37
CA ARG A 95 7.10 11.49 0.34
C ARG A 95 5.76 10.88 0.75
N VAL A 96 4.74 11.68 1.04
CA VAL A 96 3.42 11.19 1.47
C VAL A 96 2.37 11.47 0.40
N ARG A 97 2.08 10.43 -0.38
CA ARG A 97 1.36 10.50 -1.66
C ARG A 97 0.20 9.51 -1.72
N LEU A 98 -0.67 9.64 -2.72
CA LEU A 98 -1.63 8.57 -3.01
C LEU A 98 -0.89 7.42 -3.72
N PHE A 99 -1.25 6.19 -3.42
CA PHE A 99 -0.72 5.01 -4.11
C PHE A 99 -0.94 5.12 -5.62
N ARG A 100 -2.15 5.50 -6.04
CA ARG A 100 -2.47 5.71 -7.45
C ARG A 100 -1.92 7.01 -8.04
N ASP A 101 -1.12 7.81 -7.33
CA ASP A 101 -0.31 8.83 -8.01
C ASP A 101 0.64 8.22 -9.05
N PHE A 102 0.98 6.93 -8.88
CA PHE A 102 1.82 6.15 -9.77
C PHE A 102 1.01 5.24 -10.73
N ASP A 103 -0.33 5.32 -10.70
CA ASP A 103 -1.18 4.55 -11.62
C ASP A 103 -1.09 5.13 -13.05
N PRO A 104 -0.70 4.34 -14.06
CA PRO A 104 -0.61 4.82 -15.43
C PRO A 104 -1.97 5.10 -16.09
N LEU A 105 -3.08 4.61 -15.55
CA LEU A 105 -4.42 4.81 -16.13
C LEU A 105 -5.16 6.01 -15.52
N GLU A 106 -5.16 6.15 -14.21
CA GLU A 106 -5.91 7.21 -13.52
C GLU A 106 -5.06 7.82 -12.38
N PRO A 107 -4.00 8.57 -12.70
CA PRO A 107 -3.12 9.15 -11.69
C PRO A 107 -3.87 10.13 -10.78
N GLY A 108 -3.57 10.10 -9.48
CA GLY A 108 -4.15 11.01 -8.47
C GLY A 108 -5.55 10.63 -7.97
N THR A 109 -6.01 9.43 -8.31
CA THR A 109 -7.29 8.87 -7.84
C THR A 109 -7.10 7.99 -6.59
N GLU A 110 -8.20 7.48 -6.06
CA GLU A 110 -8.20 6.63 -4.86
C GLU A 110 -8.32 5.16 -5.25
N VAL A 111 -7.75 4.28 -4.44
CA VAL A 111 -8.12 2.87 -4.41
C VAL A 111 -9.41 2.78 -3.58
N PRO A 112 -10.54 2.33 -4.15
CA PRO A 112 -11.79 2.24 -3.40
C PRO A 112 -11.70 1.14 -2.33
N ASP A 113 -12.37 1.34 -1.19
CA ASP A 113 -12.50 0.29 -0.18
C ASP A 113 -13.35 -0.87 -0.73
N PRO A 114 -12.79 -2.08 -0.88
CA PRO A 114 -13.51 -3.20 -1.47
C PRO A 114 -14.57 -3.82 -0.54
N TYR A 115 -14.63 -3.44 0.74
CA TYR A 115 -15.45 -4.12 1.76
C TYR A 115 -16.94 -4.21 1.38
N TYR A 116 -17.44 -3.17 0.70
CA TYR A 116 -18.83 -3.04 0.27
C TYR A 116 -19.08 -3.45 -1.19
N GLY A 117 -18.02 -3.75 -1.96
CA GLY A 117 -18.10 -4.10 -3.38
C GLY A 117 -18.23 -5.60 -3.68
N GLY A 118 -18.20 -6.45 -2.65
CA GLY A 118 -18.17 -7.91 -2.81
C GLY A 118 -16.96 -8.38 -3.62
N ASP A 119 -17.03 -9.59 -4.19
CA ASP A 119 -15.90 -10.21 -4.91
C ASP A 119 -15.45 -9.44 -6.16
N ALA A 120 -16.34 -8.63 -6.76
CA ALA A 120 -15.98 -7.75 -7.86
C ALA A 120 -15.08 -6.61 -7.36
N GLY A 121 -15.46 -5.96 -6.25
CA GLY A 121 -14.67 -4.89 -5.65
C GLY A 121 -13.24 -5.32 -5.27
N PHE A 122 -13.07 -6.52 -4.70
CA PHE A 122 -11.73 -7.05 -4.41
C PHE A 122 -10.90 -7.29 -5.68
N ARG A 123 -11.51 -7.79 -6.76
CA ARG A 123 -10.82 -7.99 -8.05
C ARG A 123 -10.42 -6.68 -8.70
N ASP A 124 -11.30 -5.69 -8.68
CA ASP A 124 -11.00 -4.37 -9.24
C ASP A 124 -9.85 -3.71 -8.48
N VAL A 125 -9.87 -3.78 -7.15
CA VAL A 125 -8.76 -3.29 -6.32
C VAL A 125 -7.46 -4.05 -6.59
N LEU A 126 -7.51 -5.38 -6.73
CA LEU A 126 -6.31 -6.15 -7.06
C LEU A 126 -5.72 -5.71 -8.41
N ALA A 127 -6.55 -5.55 -9.44
CA ALA A 127 -6.08 -5.10 -10.76
C ALA A 127 -5.49 -3.67 -10.73
N MET A 128 -6.02 -2.78 -9.89
CA MET A 128 -5.41 -1.46 -9.65
C MET A 128 -4.06 -1.61 -8.95
N VAL A 129 -4.00 -2.43 -7.90
CA VAL A 129 -2.79 -2.68 -7.12
C VAL A 129 -1.68 -3.25 -8.00
N GLU A 130 -1.94 -4.30 -8.76
CA GLU A 130 -0.95 -4.93 -9.64
C GLU A 130 -0.38 -3.94 -10.65
N ARG A 131 -1.26 -3.24 -11.38
CA ARG A 131 -0.82 -2.27 -12.40
C ARG A 131 -0.01 -1.12 -11.82
N THR A 132 -0.41 -0.58 -10.68
CA THR A 132 0.33 0.50 -10.02
C THR A 132 1.65 0.00 -9.43
N SER A 133 1.68 -1.21 -8.87
CA SER A 133 2.90 -1.85 -8.39
C SER A 133 3.89 -2.09 -9.52
N ASP A 134 3.44 -2.56 -10.69
CA ASP A 134 4.31 -2.73 -11.86
C ASP A 134 4.93 -1.39 -12.30
N ALA A 135 4.13 -0.32 -12.34
CA ALA A 135 4.63 1.03 -12.65
C ALA A 135 5.62 1.57 -11.61
N LEU A 136 5.41 1.26 -10.32
CA LEU A 136 6.35 1.60 -9.26
C LEU A 136 7.69 0.85 -9.42
N ILE A 137 7.67 -0.45 -9.72
CA ILE A 137 8.90 -1.21 -9.98
C ILE A 137 9.66 -0.64 -11.17
N ASP A 138 8.97 -0.35 -12.28
CA ASP A 138 9.58 0.26 -13.47
C ASP A 138 10.24 1.61 -13.18
N ALA A 139 9.68 2.38 -12.24
CA ALA A 139 10.27 3.63 -11.77
C ALA A 139 11.49 3.38 -10.87
N LEU A 140 11.39 2.42 -9.93
CA LEU A 140 12.47 2.07 -9.01
C LEU A 140 13.70 1.55 -9.75
N VAL A 141 13.55 0.62 -10.69
CA VAL A 141 14.66 0.05 -11.48
C VAL A 141 15.48 1.13 -12.23
N ARG A 142 14.94 2.33 -12.46
CA ARG A 142 15.66 3.44 -13.11
C ARG A 142 16.50 4.28 -12.16
N VAL A 143 16.28 4.15 -10.85
CA VAL A 143 16.88 5.00 -9.82
C VAL A 143 17.76 4.24 -8.82
N VAL A 144 17.63 2.90 -8.73
CA VAL A 144 18.57 2.01 -8.00
C VAL A 144 19.59 1.36 -8.92
#